data_AF-A0A2V7NIC2-F1
#
_entry.id   AF-A0A2V7NIC2-F1
#
_cell.length_a   1.000
_cell.length_b   1.000
_cell.length_c   1.000
_cell.angle_alpha   90.00
_cell.angle_beta   90.00
_cell.angle_gamma   90.00
#
_symmetry.space_group_name_H-M   'P 1'
#
loop_
_entity.id
_entity.type
_entity.pdbx_description
1 polymer ?
#
loop_
_entity_poly.entity_id
_entity_poly.type
_entity_poly.pdbx_seq_one_letter_code
_entity_poly.pdbx_strand_id
1 'polypeptide(L)' 'PWGRPYIYMSPGEHNPSGYDLSTLGRDGQPGGEDEDADIASWK' A
#
# COMPACT_ATOMS: atom_id res chain seq x y z
N PRO A 1 -6.60 -12.56 -1.39
CA PRO A 1 -7.08 -11.28 -1.95
C PRO A 1 -6.51 -11.02 -3.34
N TRP A 2 -5.19 -10.86 -3.56
CA TRP A 2 -4.66 -10.84 -4.94
C TRP A 2 -3.32 -11.56 -5.15
N GLY A 3 -2.85 -12.30 -4.13
CA GLY A 3 -1.55 -12.99 -4.19
C GLY A 3 -0.34 -12.06 -4.26
N ARG A 4 -0.56 -10.74 -4.09
CA ARG A 4 0.48 -9.72 -4.11
C ARG A 4 0.96 -9.42 -2.68
N PRO A 5 2.27 -9.34 -2.45
CA PRO A 5 2.82 -8.92 -1.16
C PRO A 5 2.49 -7.43 -0.93
N TYR A 6 2.18 -7.10 0.32
CA TYR A 6 2.07 -5.70 0.75
C TYR A 6 3.45 -5.04 0.76
N ILE A 7 3.49 -3.75 0.43
CA ILE A 7 4.68 -2.92 0.52
C ILE A 7 4.79 -2.47 1.97
N TYR A 8 5.89 -2.83 2.62
CA TYR A 8 6.20 -2.43 3.99
C TYR A 8 7.47 -1.57 4.01
N MET A 9 7.43 -0.46 4.75
CA MET A 9 8.57 0.43 4.98
C MET A 9 8.72 0.77 6.46
N SER A 10 9.94 0.68 6.99
CA SER A 10 10.30 1.17 8.32
C SER A 10 11.76 1.66 8.35
N PRO A 11 12.03 2.91 8.79
CA PRO A 11 11.05 3.93 9.19
C PRO A 11 10.14 4.33 8.02
N GLY A 12 8.86 4.55 8.30
CA GLY A 12 7.88 4.93 7.28
C GLY A 12 8.25 6.27 6.64
N GLU A 13 7.97 6.43 5.36
CA GLU A 13 8.11 7.71 4.65
C GLU A 13 7.09 8.73 5.19
N HIS A 14 5.87 8.27 5.46
CA HIS A 14 4.77 9.04 6.03
C HIS A 14 4.74 8.94 7.55
N ASN A 15 5.09 7.78 8.12
CA ASN A 15 5.26 7.59 9.57
C ASN A 15 6.75 7.42 9.95
N PRO A 16 7.53 8.52 10.06
CA PRO A 16 8.96 8.46 10.37
C PRO A 16 9.28 7.87 11.74
N SER A 17 8.32 7.88 12.68
CA SER A 17 8.42 7.24 14.00
C SER A 17 7.82 5.83 14.05
N GLY A 18 7.36 5.28 12.92
CA GLY A 18 6.67 4.00 12.84
C GLY A 18 6.97 3.24 11.55
N TYR A 19 5.93 2.72 10.91
CA TYR A 19 6.01 1.98 9.67
C TYR A 19 4.89 2.40 8.72
N ASP A 20 5.14 2.20 7.44
CA ASP A 20 4.21 2.40 6.36
C ASP A 20 3.87 1.06 5.73
N LEU A 21 2.58 0.78 5.56
CA LEU A 21 2.10 -0.40 4.86
C LEU A 21 1.16 0.02 3.73
N SER A 22 1.44 -0.39 2.50
CA SER A 22 0.60 -0.08 1.33
C SER A 22 0.47 -1.26 0.35
N THR A 23 -0.51 -1.20 -0.54
CA THR A 23 -0.70 -2.14 -1.66
C THR A 23 -1.24 -1.39 -2.88
N LEU A 24 -0.76 -1.76 -4.06
CA LEU A 24 -1.20 -1.22 -5.36
C LEU A 24 -2.45 -1.96 -5.88
N GLY A 25 -3.38 -2.28 -4.98
CA GLY A 25 -4.55 -3.11 -5.32
C GLY A 25 -4.21 -4.45 -5.99
N ARG A 26 -5.15 -4.93 -6.80
CA ARG A 26 -5.05 -6.16 -7.60
C ARG A 26 -4.16 -6.02 -8.82
N ASP A 27 -4.27 -4.91 -9.54
CA ASP A 27 -3.57 -4.67 -10.80
C ASP A 27 -2.07 -4.43 -10.62
N GLY A 28 -1.65 -4.01 -9.42
CA GLY A 28 -0.26 -3.71 -9.12
C GLY A 28 0.23 -2.42 -9.74
N GLN A 29 -0.67 -1.52 -10.10
CA GLN A 29 -0.35 -0.24 -10.70
C GLN A 29 -0.87 0.89 -9.81
N PRO A 30 -0.19 2.04 -9.79
CA PRO A 30 -0.69 3.21 -9.08
C PRO A 30 -2.02 3.66 -9.69
N GLY A 31 -3.00 3.94 -8.85
CA GLY A 31 -4.36 4.32 -9.23
C GLY A 31 -5.37 3.21 -8.99
N GLY A 32 -6.30 3.05 -9.92
CA GLY A 32 -7.38 2.06 -9.84
C GLY A 32 -8.56 2.51 -8.97
N GLU A 33 -9.68 1.80 -9.17
CA GLU A 33 -10.89 1.93 -8.37
C GLU A 33 -11.26 0.53 -7.83
N ASP A 34 -12.09 0.49 -6.78
CA ASP A 34 -12.54 -0.74 -6.14
C ASP A 34 -11.38 -1.69 -5.74
N GLU A 35 -11.25 -2.85 -6.39
CA GLU A 35 -10.22 -3.86 -6.10
C GLU A 35 -8.84 -3.49 -6.62
N ASP A 36 -8.76 -2.59 -7.59
CA ASP A 36 -7.52 -2.11 -8.18
C ASP A 36 -7.01 -0.86 -7.43
N ALA A 37 -7.77 -0.32 -6.48
CA ALA A 37 -7.41 0.90 -5.77
C ALA A 37 -6.17 0.74 -4.87
N ASP A 38 -5.32 1.76 -4.90
CA ASP A 38 -4.21 1.92 -3.95
C ASP A 38 -4.71 2.08 -2.51
N ILE A 39 -4.25 1.19 -1.62
CA ILE A 39 -4.54 1.24 -0.19
C ILE A 39 -3.24 1.48 0.56
N ALA A 40 -3.22 2.49 1.41
CA ALA A 40 -2.09 2.81 2.27
C ALA A 40 -2.57 3.00 3.71
N SER A 41 -1.81 2.48 4.68
CA SER A 41 -2.17 2.45 6.11
C SER A 41 -2.23 3.83 6.76
N TRP A 42 -1.71 4.86 6.11
CA TRP A 42 -1.70 6.24 6.57
C TRP A 42 -2.70 7.15 5.83
N LYS A 43 -3.40 6.61 4.83
CA LYS A 43 -4.45 7.30 4.08
C LYS A 43 -5.79 7.11 4.78
#